data_AF-A0A7J4LRX2-F1
#
_entry.id   AF-A0A7J4LRX2-F1
#
_cell.length_a   1.000
_cell.length_b   1.000
_cell.length_c   1.000
_cell.angle_alpha   90.00
_cell.angle_beta   90.00
_cell.angle_gamma   90.00
#
_symmetry.space_group_name_H-M   'P 1'
#
loop_
_entity.id
_entity.type
_entity.pdbx_description
1 polymer ?
#
loop_
_entity_poly.entity_id
_entity_poly.type
_entity_poly.pdbx_seq_one_letter_code
_entity_poly.pdbx_strand_id
1 'polypeptide(L)'
;MTRGKSTTQLVRIPDEFTKYERARILGSRALQIAMGAPSMLKLTPEQLEAMNYSSLEIAKQELGAGLIPIVVKRPLPPKHSVHGAHTPEQEKQ
;
A
#
# COMPACT_ATOMS: atom_id res chain seq x y z
N MET A 1 19.00 25.54 -29.17
CA MET A 1 18.66 25.70 -27.74
C MET A 1 17.84 24.50 -27.26
N THR A 2 18.49 23.44 -26.78
CA THR A 2 17.80 22.24 -26.28
C THR A 2 17.80 22.25 -24.76
N ARG A 3 16.65 22.57 -24.14
CA ARG A 3 16.46 22.47 -22.68
C ARG A 3 16.58 20.99 -22.28
N GLY A 4 17.64 20.66 -21.55
CA GLY A 4 17.83 19.35 -20.93
C GLY A 4 16.66 19.06 -19.99
N LYS A 5 15.94 17.98 -20.26
CA LYS A 5 14.85 17.50 -19.41
C LYS A 5 15.48 16.93 -18.13
N SER A 6 15.14 17.48 -16.98
CA SER A 6 15.51 16.95 -15.67
C SER A 6 14.88 15.56 -15.49
N THR A 7 15.70 14.51 -15.58
CA THR A 7 15.30 13.12 -15.36
C THR A 7 14.82 12.97 -13.92
N THR A 8 13.51 13.03 -13.71
CA THR A 8 12.88 12.66 -12.44
C THR A 8 13.08 11.16 -12.27
N GLN A 9 13.90 10.75 -11.29
CA GLN A 9 14.07 9.35 -10.95
C GLN A 9 12.72 8.74 -10.59
N LEU A 10 12.23 7.82 -11.43
CA LEU A 10 11.04 7.02 -11.15
C LEU A 10 11.37 6.09 -9.99
N VAL A 11 10.86 6.41 -8.79
CA VAL A 11 10.95 5.51 -7.64
C VAL A 11 10.19 4.23 -8.00
N ARG A 12 10.91 3.11 -8.15
CA ARG A 12 10.32 1.81 -8.49
C ARG A 12 9.63 1.24 -7.26
N ILE A 13 8.31 1.43 -7.17
CA ILE A 13 7.47 0.80 -6.17
C ILE A 13 7.06 -0.59 -6.72
N PRO A 14 7.24 -1.69 -5.97
CA PRO A 14 6.80 -3.00 -6.43
C PRO A 14 5.27 -3.07 -6.54
N ASP A 15 4.77 -3.74 -7.58
CA ASP A 15 3.32 -3.93 -7.79
C ASP A 15 2.69 -4.85 -6.73
N GLU A 16 3.49 -5.78 -6.17
CA GLU A 16 3.05 -6.69 -5.12
C GLU A 16 3.13 -6.07 -3.72
N PHE A 17 2.34 -6.62 -2.80
CA PHE A 17 2.41 -6.27 -1.38
C PHE A 17 3.70 -6.81 -0.76
N THR A 18 4.40 -5.95 -0.02
CA THR A 18 5.53 -6.37 0.82
C THR A 18 5.07 -7.30 1.94
N LYS A 19 5.99 -8.07 2.52
CA LYS A 19 5.69 -8.93 3.68
C LYS A 19 5.04 -8.17 4.86
N TYR A 20 5.42 -6.91 5.05
CA TYR A 20 4.90 -6.06 6.11
C TYR A 20 3.47 -5.58 5.82
N GLU A 21 3.22 -5.18 4.57
CA GLU A 21 1.89 -4.80 4.11
C GLU A 21 0.93 -5.99 4.21
N ARG A 22 1.34 -7.17 3.71
CA ARG A 22 0.53 -8.41 3.82
C ARG A 22 0.17 -8.73 5.27
N ALA A 23 1.14 -8.69 6.17
CA ALA A 23 0.90 -8.94 7.60
C ALA A 23 -0.08 -7.91 8.20
N ARG A 24 0.08 -6.63 7.87
CA ARG A 24 -0.79 -5.55 8.37
C ARG A 24 -2.22 -5.67 7.83
N ILE A 25 -2.37 -5.96 6.53
CA ILE A 25 -3.66 -6.18 5.88
C ILE A 25 -4.40 -7.33 6.56
N LEU A 26 -3.76 -8.50 6.70
CA LEU A 26 -4.37 -9.67 7.34
C LEU A 26 -4.77 -9.40 8.78
N GLY A 27 -3.89 -8.79 9.58
CA GLY A 27 -4.20 -8.49 10.98
C GLY A 27 -5.37 -7.51 11.13
N SER A 28 -5.35 -6.42 10.36
CA SER A 28 -6.45 -5.42 10.40
C SER A 28 -7.77 -6.00 9.90
N ARG A 29 -7.76 -6.82 8.85
CA ARG A 29 -8.97 -7.45 8.33
C ARG A 29 -9.53 -8.52 9.25
N ALA A 30 -8.67 -9.36 9.84
CA ALA A 30 -9.08 -10.35 10.83
C ALA A 30 -9.75 -9.69 12.04
N LEU A 31 -9.25 -8.54 12.49
CA LEU A 31 -9.90 -7.77 13.55
C LEU A 31 -11.30 -7.29 13.14
N GLN A 32 -11.46 -6.75 11.93
CA GLN A 32 -12.79 -6.33 11.44
C GLN A 32 -13.78 -7.49 11.45
N ILE A 33 -13.39 -8.67 10.94
CA ILE A 33 -14.23 -9.87 10.90
C ILE A 33 -14.58 -10.31 12.34
N ALA A 34 -13.62 -10.31 13.26
CA ALA A 34 -13.85 -10.63 14.66
C ALA A 34 -14.84 -9.67 15.34
N MET A 35 -14.92 -8.42 14.87
CA MET A 35 -15.89 -7.43 15.32
C MET A 35 -17.25 -7.52 14.61
N GLY A 36 -17.48 -8.57 13.82
CA GLY A 36 -18.75 -8.79 13.11
C GLY A 36 -18.87 -8.04 11.78
N ALA A 37 -17.78 -7.52 11.22
CA ALA A 37 -17.80 -6.95 9.88
C ALA A 37 -18.12 -8.03 8.82
N PRO A 38 -18.90 -7.70 7.78
CA PRO A 38 -19.26 -8.67 6.74
C PRO A 38 -18.04 -9.10 5.92
N SER A 39 -17.98 -10.39 5.59
CA SER A 39 -17.03 -10.94 4.62
C SER A 39 -17.49 -10.65 3.19
N MET A 40 -16.55 -10.38 2.29
CA MET A 40 -16.81 -10.29 0.85
C MET A 40 -16.92 -11.65 0.16
N LEU A 41 -16.42 -12.70 0.82
CA LEU A 41 -16.59 -14.07 0.34
C LEU A 41 -18.01 -14.57 0.63
N LYS A 42 -18.58 -15.29 -0.35
CA LYS A 42 -19.76 -16.12 -0.16
C LYS A 42 -19.34 -17.43 0.49
N LEU A 43 -19.22 -17.42 1.81
CA LEU A 43 -18.86 -18.61 2.59
C LEU A 43 -20.12 -19.45 2.84
N THR A 44 -20.04 -20.74 2.52
CA THR A 44 -21.05 -21.71 2.94
C THR A 44 -20.85 -22.08 4.42
N PRO A 45 -21.89 -22.58 5.13
CA PRO A 45 -21.76 -23.05 6.51
C PRO A 45 -20.65 -24.09 6.68
N GLU A 46 -20.52 -25.02 5.73
CA GLU A 46 -19.48 -26.06 5.73
C GLU A 46 -18.06 -25.48 5.67
N GLN A 47 -17.85 -24.42 4.89
CA GLN A 47 -16.56 -23.74 4.79
C GLN A 47 -16.22 -22.97 6.07
N LEU A 48 -17.21 -22.37 6.72
CA LEU A 48 -17.04 -21.69 8.00
C LEU A 48 -16.67 -22.68 9.12
N GLU A 49 -17.33 -23.84 9.16
CA GLU A 49 -17.00 -24.92 10.09
C GLU A 49 -15.59 -25.49 9.83
N ALA A 50 -15.23 -25.74 8.58
CA ALA A 50 -13.89 -26.20 8.21
C ALA A 50 -12.79 -25.22 8.65
N MET A 51 -13.08 -23.92 8.65
CA MET A 51 -12.17 -22.86 9.12
C MET A 51 -12.27 -22.58 10.62
N ASN A 52 -13.07 -23.35 11.38
CA ASN A 52 -13.34 -23.15 12.80
C ASN A 52 -13.77 -21.70 13.12
N TYR A 53 -14.49 -21.04 12.19
CA TYR A 53 -14.90 -19.63 12.32
C TYR A 53 -13.74 -18.67 12.61
N SER A 54 -12.52 -19.04 12.21
CA SER A 54 -11.33 -18.23 12.45
C SER A 54 -11.33 -16.99 11.56
N SER A 55 -11.36 -15.81 12.19
CA SER A 55 -11.32 -14.53 11.49
C SER A 55 -10.06 -14.34 10.65
N LEU A 56 -8.93 -14.94 11.07
CA LEU A 56 -7.68 -14.90 10.32
C LEU A 56 -7.75 -15.73 9.03
N GLU A 57 -8.36 -16.91 9.09
CA GLU A 57 -8.49 -17.76 7.91
C GLU A 57 -9.42 -17.11 6.87
N ILE A 58 -10.52 -16.51 7.31
CA ILE A 58 -11.42 -15.75 6.45
C ILE A 58 -10.66 -14.58 5.78
N ALA A 59 -9.86 -13.82 6.53
CA ALA A 59 -9.05 -12.74 5.98
C ALA A 59 -8.00 -13.24 4.96
N LYS A 60 -7.39 -14.41 5.19
CA LYS A 60 -6.45 -15.02 4.23
C LYS A 60 -7.15 -15.40 2.92
N GLN A 61 -8.34 -15.99 3.01
CA GLN A 61 -9.13 -16.35 1.83
C GLN A 61 -9.54 -15.11 1.03
N GLU A 62 -9.97 -14.04 1.69
CA GLU A 62 -10.31 -12.77 1.03
C GLU A 62 -9.10 -12.14 0.33
N LEU A 63 -7.93 -12.15 0.98
CA LEU A 63 -6.70 -11.65 0.38
C LEU A 63 -6.27 -12.50 -0.82
N GLY A 64 -6.41 -13.83 -0.74
CA GLY A 64 -6.10 -14.76 -1.84
C GLY A 64 -7.04 -14.59 -3.04
N ALA A 65 -8.31 -14.25 -2.80
CA ALA A 65 -9.29 -13.96 -3.83
C ALA A 65 -9.20 -12.53 -4.39
N GLY A 66 -8.34 -11.66 -3.82
CA GLY A 66 -8.23 -10.25 -4.23
C GLY A 66 -9.44 -9.39 -3.87
N LEU A 67 -10.28 -9.84 -2.93
CA LEU A 67 -11.54 -9.17 -2.52
C LEU A 67 -11.41 -8.37 -1.22
N ILE A 68 -10.20 -8.21 -0.71
CA ILE A 68 -9.98 -7.55 0.58
C ILE A 68 -10.29 -6.04 0.49
N PRO A 69 -11.19 -5.49 1.32
CA PRO A 69 -11.60 -4.09 1.23
C PRO A 69 -10.63 -3.15 1.96
N ILE A 70 -9.33 -3.25 1.66
CA ILE A 70 -8.26 -2.45 2.30
C ILE A 70 -7.31 -1.92 1.23
N VAL A 71 -7.00 -0.61 1.31
CA VAL A 71 -6.04 0.06 0.41
C VAL A 71 -4.77 0.41 1.18
N VAL A 72 -3.61 0.11 0.59
CA VAL A 72 -2.31 0.48 1.15
C VAL A 72 -1.86 1.81 0.56
N LYS A 73 -1.66 2.82 1.41
CA LYS A 73 -1.01 4.08 1.03
C LYS A 73 0.49 3.98 1.28
N ARG A 74 1.29 4.30 0.27
CA ARG A 74 2.77 4.26 0.33
C ARG A 74 3.34 5.69 0.28
N PRO A 75 3.44 6.40 1.41
CA PRO A 75 4.01 7.75 1.44
C PRO A 75 5.50 7.70 1.08
N LEU A 76 5.91 8.57 0.16
CA LEU A 76 7.32 8.79 -0.16
C LEU A 76 7.91 9.84 0.79
N PRO A 77 9.22 9.78 1.07
CA PRO A 77 9.87 10.85 1.82
C PRO A 77 9.70 12.19 1.09
N PRO A 78 9.56 13.31 1.84
CA PRO A 78 9.49 14.62 1.22
C PRO A 78 10.78 14.90 0.44
N LYS A 79 10.65 15.53 -0.74
CA LYS A 79 11.83 15.96 -1.50
C LYS A 79 12.55 17.04 -0.70
N HIS A 80 13.79 16.79 -0.30
CA HIS A 80 14.63 17.82 0.30
C HIS A 80 15.05 18.80 -0.81
N SER A 81 14.34 19.92 -0.92
CA SER A 81 14.74 21.02 -1.80
C SER A 81 16.04 21.62 -1.26
N VAL A 82 17.19 21.18 -1.78
CA VAL A 82 18.46 21.86 -1.53
C VAL A 82 18.35 23.30 -2.05
N HIS A 83 18.20 24.25 -1.14
CA HIS A 83 18.25 25.69 -1.41
C HIS A 83 19.71 26.06 -1.67
N GLY A 84 20.11 26.02 -2.94
CA GLY A 84 21.46 26.36 -3.38
C GLY A 84 21.44 27.09 -4.71
N ALA A 85 20.64 28.16 -4.82
CA ALA A 85 20.79 29.14 -5.88
C ALA A 85 21.80 30.19 -5.42
N HIS A 86 23.09 29.92 -5.64
CA HIS A 86 24.06 31.02 -5.75
C HIS A 86 23.72 31.76 -7.04
N THR A 87 23.15 32.96 -6.92
CA THR A 87 23.02 33.92 -8.02
C THR A 87 24.41 34.49 -8.31
N PRO A 88 25.04 34.24 -9.47
CA PRO A 88 26.21 35.01 -9.84
C PRO A 88 25.77 36.45 -10.15
N GLU A 89 26.36 37.41 -9.43
CA GLU A 89 26.24 38.85 -9.69
C GLU A 89 26.50 39.14 -11.17
N GLN A 90 25.57 39.86 -11.79
CA GLN A 90 25.80 40.41 -13.13
C GLN A 90 26.80 41.56 -13.00
N GLU A 91 27.97 41.36 -13.60
CA GLU A 91 28.95 42.41 -13.87
C GLU A 91 28.28 43.48 -14.74
N LYS A 92 27.99 44.62 -14.10
CA LYS A 92 27.38 45.79 -14.70
C LYS A 92 28.46 46.51 -15.51
N GLN A 93 28.39 46.39 -16.83
CA GLN A 93 29.05 47.30 -17.77
C GLN A 93 28.44 48.71 -17.69
#